data_AF-A0A523N566-F1
#
_entry.id   AF-A0A523N566-F1
#
_cell.length_a   1.000
_cell.length_b   1.000
_cell.length_c   1.000
_cell.angle_alpha   90.00
_cell.angle_beta   90.00
_cell.angle_gamma   90.00
#
_symmetry.space_group_name_H-M   'P 1'
#
loop_
_entity.id
_entity.type
_entity.pdbx_description
1 polymer ?
#
loop_
_entity_poly.entity_id
_entity_poly.type
_entity_poly.pdbx_seq_one_letter_code
_entity_poly.pdbx_strand_id
1 'polypeptide(L)'
;MDSTLKIFTMLLGTTLALNLAMNYMGDNISDFESRPLPLKRTVVIKTNNPVLKVDAQSKERWTLVDFSSKKTFQIYDPETDKEQMNRQDWDLGFQRTKIISNGGVTNPQGVVTIANLGPVDFDSVVRIPEANFVPDVRSWGHVNNPSIVGWYLYRTRTHNIESKRNVYIVKTSDGYLKLKILNYYCKRAESACESAMCPRDEAACLTVEYSHIKPGEQAFPSPPLPRPKTAQVTP
;
A
#
# COMPACT_ATOMS: atom_id res chain seq x y z
N MET A 1 2.91 55.80 -43.25
CA MET A 1 3.14 55.48 -41.83
C MET A 1 3.86 54.15 -41.76
N ASP A 2 5.13 54.17 -41.38
CA ASP A 2 6.10 53.06 -41.43
C ASP A 2 5.58 51.82 -40.68
N SER A 3 5.62 50.65 -41.33
CA SER A 3 5.14 49.37 -40.79
C SER A 3 5.77 49.04 -39.43
N THR A 4 7.01 49.49 -39.22
CA THR A 4 7.75 49.32 -37.96
C THR A 4 7.08 50.06 -36.79
N LEU A 5 6.61 51.29 -37.03
CA LEU A 5 5.95 52.10 -36.01
C LEU A 5 4.60 51.51 -35.58
N LYS A 6 3.88 50.87 -36.51
CA LYS A 6 2.61 50.18 -36.22
C LYS A 6 2.81 48.93 -35.34
N ILE A 7 3.85 48.15 -35.61
CA ILE A 7 4.17 46.95 -34.82
C ILE A 7 4.60 47.35 -33.41
N PHE A 8 5.46 48.37 -33.29
CA PHE A 8 5.89 48.87 -31.99
C PHE A 8 4.73 49.40 -31.14
N THR A 9 3.83 50.19 -31.73
CA THR A 9 2.65 50.71 -31.02
C THR A 9 1.69 49.59 -30.59
N MET A 10 1.51 48.56 -31.41
CA MET A 10 0.70 47.39 -31.06
C MET A 10 1.30 46.57 -29.91
N LEU A 11 2.62 46.33 -29.92
CA LEU A 11 3.32 45.63 -28.84
C LEU A 11 3.27 46.43 -27.53
N LEU A 12 3.47 47.75 -27.60
CA LEU A 12 3.40 48.63 -26.44
C LEU A 12 1.99 48.63 -25.84
N GLY A 13 0.95 48.71 -26.68
CA GLY A 13 -0.45 48.65 -26.25
C GLY A 13 -0.81 47.31 -25.60
N THR A 14 -0.38 46.19 -26.19
CA THR A 14 -0.60 44.85 -25.63
C THR A 14 0.09 44.67 -24.29
N THR A 15 1.33 45.16 -24.17
CA THR A 15 2.10 45.09 -22.92
C THR A 15 1.44 45.93 -21.83
N LEU A 16 0.95 47.13 -22.17
CA LEU A 16 0.24 47.99 -21.22
C LEU A 16 -1.06 47.33 -20.74
N ALA A 17 -1.83 46.75 -21.66
CA ALA A 17 -3.07 46.05 -21.33
C ALA A 17 -2.82 44.83 -20.41
N LEU A 18 -1.77 44.05 -20.69
CA LEU A 18 -1.38 42.92 -19.84
C LEU A 18 -0.99 43.38 -18.44
N ASN A 19 -0.16 44.42 -18.31
CA ASN A 19 0.26 44.93 -17.01
C ASN A 19 -0.91 45.51 -16.20
N LEU A 20 -1.84 46.22 -16.84
CA LEU A 20 -3.07 46.71 -16.20
C LEU A 20 -3.95 45.56 -15.71
N ALA A 21 -4.10 44.50 -16.52
CA ALA A 21 -4.86 43.31 -16.13
C ALA A 21 -4.19 42.59 -14.95
N MET A 22 -2.86 42.45 -14.95
CA MET A 22 -2.12 41.85 -13.84
C MET A 22 -2.23 42.68 -12.55
N ASN A 23 -2.17 44.01 -12.65
CA ASN A 23 -2.35 44.90 -11.50
C ASN A 23 -3.77 44.80 -10.92
N TYR A 24 -4.78 44.83 -11.80
CA TYR A 24 -6.18 44.64 -11.40
C TYR A 24 -6.44 43.27 -10.76
N MET A 25 -5.85 42.19 -11.30
CA MET A 25 -5.95 40.86 -10.68
C MET A 25 -5.20 40.79 -9.34
N GLY A 26 -4.05 41.47 -9.21
CA GLY A 26 -3.29 41.56 -7.97
C GLY A 26 -4.11 42.11 -6.80
N ASP A 27 -4.86 43.18 -7.03
CA ASP A 27 -5.74 43.79 -6.03
C ASP A 27 -6.94 42.91 -5.65
N ASN A 28 -7.31 41.93 -6.49
CA ASN A 28 -8.44 41.01 -6.28
C ASN A 28 -8.04 39.59 -5.80
N ILE A 29 -6.74 39.31 -5.65
CA ILE A 29 -6.24 37.98 -5.23
C ILE A 29 -6.35 37.75 -3.71
N SER A 30 -6.38 38.82 -2.90
CA SER A 30 -6.36 38.75 -1.43
C SER A 30 -7.57 38.04 -0.80
N ASP A 31 -8.71 37.96 -1.51
CA ASP A 31 -9.94 37.40 -0.94
C ASP A 31 -10.14 35.90 -1.22
N PHE A 32 -9.36 35.30 -2.13
CA PHE A 32 -9.51 33.86 -2.45
C PHE A 32 -8.69 32.93 -1.54
N GLU A 33 -7.69 33.44 -0.83
CA GLU A 33 -6.80 32.60 0.01
C GLU A 33 -7.21 32.55 1.51
N SER A 34 -8.25 33.25 1.94
CA SER A 34 -8.57 33.41 3.37
C SER A 34 -9.41 32.29 3.98
N ARG A 35 -9.84 31.29 3.21
CA ARG A 35 -10.51 30.12 3.80
C ARG A 35 -9.46 29.17 4.36
N PRO A 36 -9.40 28.96 5.69
CA PRO A 36 -8.52 27.93 6.22
C PRO A 36 -8.88 26.61 5.55
N LEU A 37 -7.86 25.92 5.03
CA LEU A 37 -8.06 24.57 4.49
C LEU A 37 -8.81 23.75 5.55
N PRO A 38 -9.83 22.95 5.16
CA PRO A 38 -10.50 22.09 6.10
C PRO A 38 -9.46 21.27 6.85
N LEU A 39 -9.61 21.17 8.18
CA LEU A 39 -8.70 20.43 9.03
C LEU A 39 -8.45 19.06 8.42
N LYS A 40 -7.18 18.77 8.15
CA LYS A 40 -6.75 17.51 7.56
C LYS A 40 -7.25 16.36 8.43
N ARG A 41 -8.18 15.55 7.91
CA ARG A 41 -8.70 14.37 8.60
C ARG A 41 -7.63 13.29 8.60
N THR A 42 -6.83 13.25 9.67
CA THR A 42 -5.89 12.13 9.89
C THR A 42 -6.69 10.88 10.24
N VAL A 43 -6.75 9.92 9.32
CA VAL A 43 -7.35 8.61 9.61
C VAL A 43 -6.40 7.84 10.52
N VAL A 44 -6.79 7.68 11.79
CA VAL A 44 -6.08 6.80 12.73
C VAL A 44 -6.59 5.38 12.50
N ILE A 45 -5.79 4.58 11.80
CA ILE A 45 -6.09 3.16 11.58
C ILE A 45 -5.89 2.42 12.91
N LYS A 46 -6.96 1.82 13.43
CA LYS A 46 -6.92 0.92 14.58
C LYS A 46 -7.43 -0.43 14.15
N THR A 47 -6.75 -1.48 14.56
CA THR A 47 -7.20 -2.87 14.44
C THR A 47 -7.06 -3.56 15.78
N ASN A 48 -8.01 -4.46 16.07
CA ASN A 48 -7.90 -5.39 17.20
C ASN A 48 -7.40 -6.76 16.74
N ASN A 49 -7.21 -6.98 15.43
CA ASN A 49 -6.73 -8.22 14.87
C ASN A 49 -5.20 -8.35 15.00
N PRO A 50 -4.66 -9.57 14.89
CA PRO A 50 -3.23 -9.79 14.81
C PRO A 50 -2.57 -8.98 13.68
N VAL A 51 -1.38 -8.45 13.97
CA VAL A 51 -0.57 -7.70 13.02
C VAL A 51 0.82 -8.32 12.94
N LEU A 52 1.34 -8.45 11.72
CA LEU A 52 2.70 -8.87 11.43
C LEU A 52 3.46 -7.70 10.79
N LYS A 53 4.68 -7.44 11.27
CA LYS A 53 5.61 -6.51 10.61
C LYS A 53 6.53 -7.31 9.71
N VAL A 54 6.50 -7.03 8.42
CA VAL A 54 7.37 -7.67 7.42
C VAL A 54 8.43 -6.68 6.99
N ASP A 55 9.70 -7.01 7.22
CA ASP A 55 10.83 -6.26 6.68
C ASP A 55 11.03 -6.62 5.21
N ALA A 56 10.73 -5.68 4.32
CA ALA A 56 10.97 -5.76 2.89
C ALA A 56 11.84 -4.59 2.41
N GLN A 57 12.70 -4.05 3.29
CA GLN A 57 13.53 -2.87 3.01
C GLN A 57 14.54 -3.12 1.88
N SER A 58 15.05 -4.36 1.78
CA SER A 58 16.02 -4.73 0.76
C SER A 58 15.47 -4.56 -0.65
N LYS A 59 16.33 -4.08 -1.56
CA LYS A 59 16.07 -4.06 -3.00
C LYS A 59 16.56 -5.32 -3.71
N GLU A 60 17.40 -6.09 -3.04
CA GLU A 60 18.13 -7.24 -3.61
C GLU A 60 17.64 -8.56 -3.05
N ARG A 61 16.93 -8.53 -1.92
CA ARG A 61 16.41 -9.72 -1.25
C ARG A 61 14.91 -9.66 -1.12
N TRP A 62 14.30 -10.83 -1.17
CA TRP A 62 12.92 -11.05 -0.81
C TRP A 62 12.85 -11.60 0.61
N THR A 63 11.85 -11.15 1.36
CA THR A 63 11.47 -11.73 2.63
C THR A 63 10.24 -12.61 2.40
N LEU A 64 10.43 -13.92 2.47
CA LEU A 64 9.36 -14.91 2.43
C LEU A 64 8.77 -15.05 3.83
N VAL A 65 7.45 -15.17 3.91
CA VAL A 65 6.69 -15.22 5.16
C VAL A 65 5.77 -16.43 5.12
N ASP A 66 5.86 -17.25 6.17
CA ASP A 66 4.84 -18.23 6.55
C ASP A 66 3.96 -17.57 7.62
N PHE A 67 2.67 -17.39 7.33
CA PHE A 67 1.76 -16.68 8.24
C PHE A 67 1.26 -17.56 9.39
N SER A 68 1.28 -18.88 9.26
CA SER A 68 0.83 -19.75 10.34
C SER A 68 1.89 -19.87 11.42
N SER A 69 3.17 -20.00 11.04
CA SER A 69 4.29 -20.00 12.00
C SER A 69 4.84 -18.61 12.31
N LYS A 70 4.53 -17.62 11.48
CA LYS A 70 5.04 -16.23 11.53
C LYS A 70 6.56 -16.15 11.30
N LYS A 71 7.16 -17.21 10.77
CA LYS A 71 8.58 -17.24 10.43
C LYS A 71 8.83 -16.52 9.12
N THR A 72 10.04 -15.98 9.01
CA THR A 72 10.50 -15.30 7.81
C THR A 72 11.83 -15.88 7.35
N PHE A 73 12.00 -16.00 6.04
CA PHE A 73 13.25 -16.43 5.41
C PHE A 73 13.62 -15.47 4.28
N GLN A 74 14.91 -15.28 4.01
CA GLN A 74 15.37 -14.37 2.96
C GLN A 74 16.02 -15.13 1.81
N ILE A 75 15.69 -14.74 0.58
CA ILE A 75 16.32 -15.17 -0.67
C ILE A 75 16.77 -13.97 -1.49
N TYR A 76 17.62 -14.17 -2.50
CA TYR A 76 17.99 -13.10 -3.41
C TYR A 76 16.98 -12.97 -4.56
N ASP A 77 16.71 -14.07 -5.25
CA ASP A 77 15.83 -14.05 -6.42
C ASP A 77 14.96 -15.32 -6.47
N PRO A 78 13.62 -15.21 -6.43
CA PRO A 78 12.72 -16.36 -6.55
C PRO A 78 12.89 -17.14 -7.86
N GLU A 79 13.40 -16.53 -8.93
CA GLU A 79 13.60 -17.24 -10.19
C GLU A 79 14.82 -18.17 -10.15
N THR A 80 15.87 -17.82 -9.40
CA THR A 80 17.10 -18.62 -9.30
C THR A 80 17.18 -19.46 -8.03
N ASP A 81 16.55 -19.02 -6.93
CA ASP A 81 16.65 -19.65 -5.60
C ASP A 81 15.55 -20.70 -5.34
N LYS A 82 15.00 -21.32 -6.39
CA LYS A 82 13.87 -22.27 -6.30
C LYS A 82 14.10 -23.41 -5.31
N GLU A 83 15.30 -23.99 -5.31
CA GLU A 83 15.67 -25.06 -4.39
C GLU A 83 15.64 -24.60 -2.92
N GLN A 84 16.04 -23.35 -2.65
CA GLN A 84 15.98 -22.79 -1.29
C GLN A 84 14.53 -22.56 -0.87
N MET A 85 13.71 -22.01 -1.77
CA MET A 85 12.28 -21.78 -1.52
C MET A 85 11.53 -23.08 -1.26
N ASN A 86 11.81 -24.15 -2.02
CA ASN A 86 11.11 -25.43 -1.89
C ASN A 86 11.46 -26.20 -0.61
N ARG A 87 12.52 -25.83 0.11
CA ARG A 87 12.89 -26.42 1.40
C ARG A 87 12.28 -25.71 2.60
N GLN A 88 11.57 -24.60 2.39
CA GLN A 88 10.97 -23.81 3.44
C GLN A 88 9.46 -23.77 3.23
N ASP A 89 8.71 -23.75 4.32
CA ASP A 89 7.30 -23.39 4.27
C ASP A 89 7.21 -21.86 4.18
N TRP A 90 6.43 -21.35 3.21
CA TRP A 90 6.15 -19.93 3.04
C TRP A 90 4.90 -19.73 2.20
N ASP A 91 4.20 -18.61 2.44
CA ASP A 91 2.96 -18.26 1.75
C ASP A 91 3.18 -17.12 0.75
N LEU A 92 3.77 -16.02 1.23
CA LEU A 92 3.96 -14.79 0.46
C LEU A 92 5.40 -14.28 0.57
N GLY A 93 5.94 -13.78 -0.53
CA GLY A 93 7.24 -13.11 -0.61
C GLY A 93 7.10 -11.60 -0.79
N PHE A 94 7.91 -10.83 -0.09
CA PHE A 94 7.88 -9.37 -0.10
C PHE A 94 9.24 -8.77 -0.49
N GLN A 95 9.25 -7.85 -1.44
CA GLN A 95 10.43 -7.03 -1.78
C GLN A 95 9.95 -5.63 -2.13
N ARG A 96 10.30 -4.63 -1.30
CA ARG A 96 9.80 -3.26 -1.44
C ARG A 96 8.27 -3.26 -1.55
N THR A 97 7.71 -2.88 -2.70
CA THR A 97 6.26 -2.88 -2.96
C THR A 97 5.77 -4.12 -3.69
N LYS A 98 6.69 -5.00 -4.14
CA LYS A 98 6.35 -6.23 -4.84
C LYS A 98 5.94 -7.30 -3.85
N ILE A 99 4.92 -8.06 -4.23
CA ILE A 99 4.40 -9.20 -3.48
C ILE A 99 4.20 -10.35 -4.46
N ILE A 100 4.74 -11.52 -4.10
CA ILE A 100 4.60 -12.79 -4.82
C ILE A 100 3.98 -13.83 -3.89
N SER A 101 3.40 -14.88 -4.45
CA SER A 101 2.86 -16.01 -3.72
C SER A 101 3.62 -17.30 -4.00
N ASN A 102 3.57 -18.24 -3.06
CA ASN A 102 4.11 -19.58 -3.24
C ASN A 102 3.17 -20.43 -4.12
N GLY A 103 3.04 -20.02 -5.39
CA GLY A 103 2.20 -20.71 -6.36
C GLY A 103 2.35 -20.14 -7.77
N GLY A 104 1.91 -20.89 -8.77
CA GLY A 104 1.99 -20.48 -10.17
C GLY A 104 3.40 -20.47 -10.73
N VAL A 105 3.75 -19.42 -11.46
CA VAL A 105 5.08 -19.30 -12.11
C VAL A 105 6.21 -19.18 -11.09
N THR A 106 5.94 -18.57 -9.93
CA THR A 106 6.93 -18.41 -8.84
C THR A 106 7.36 -19.76 -8.28
N ASN A 107 6.40 -20.62 -7.95
CA ASN A 107 6.64 -21.99 -7.54
C ASN A 107 5.59 -22.94 -8.14
N PRO A 108 5.94 -23.74 -9.18
CA PRO A 108 5.02 -24.69 -9.79
C PRO A 108 4.52 -25.80 -8.85
N GLN A 109 5.24 -26.07 -7.75
CA GLN A 109 4.83 -27.04 -6.72
C GLN A 109 3.96 -26.38 -5.64
N GLY A 110 3.97 -25.05 -5.57
CA GLY A 110 3.20 -24.27 -4.62
C GLY A 110 1.72 -24.18 -5.02
N VAL A 111 0.85 -24.17 -4.01
CA VAL A 111 -0.61 -24.15 -4.19
C VAL A 111 -1.23 -22.79 -3.86
N VAL A 112 -0.41 -21.78 -3.53
CA VAL A 112 -0.90 -20.50 -3.03
C VAL A 112 -1.57 -19.71 -4.15
N THR A 113 -2.77 -19.21 -3.86
CA THR A 113 -3.56 -18.38 -4.76
C THR A 113 -4.22 -17.24 -4.00
N ILE A 114 -4.41 -16.09 -4.65
CA ILE A 114 -4.90 -14.87 -4.01
C ILE A 114 -6.17 -14.38 -4.71
N ALA A 115 -7.16 -14.02 -3.89
CA ALA A 115 -8.33 -13.26 -4.28
C ALA A 115 -8.30 -11.87 -3.63
N ASN A 116 -8.69 -10.84 -4.37
CA ASN A 116 -8.79 -9.46 -3.89
C ASN A 116 -10.26 -9.06 -3.77
N LEU A 117 -10.70 -8.73 -2.56
CA LEU A 117 -12.08 -8.33 -2.26
C LEU A 117 -12.28 -6.81 -2.35
N GLY A 118 -11.22 -6.04 -2.58
CA GLY A 118 -11.26 -4.59 -2.59
C GLY A 118 -11.37 -3.97 -1.19
N PRO A 119 -11.78 -2.69 -1.09
CA PRO A 119 -11.79 -1.92 0.15
C PRO A 119 -13.02 -2.25 1.02
N VAL A 120 -13.13 -3.51 1.44
CA VAL A 120 -14.17 -3.97 2.37
C VAL A 120 -13.68 -3.91 3.82
N ASP A 121 -14.63 -3.91 4.76
CA ASP A 121 -14.30 -3.99 6.17
C ASP A 121 -13.69 -5.38 6.50
N PHE A 122 -12.58 -5.39 7.23
CA PHE A 122 -11.84 -6.62 7.53
C PHE A 122 -12.67 -7.58 8.37
N ASP A 123 -13.39 -7.04 9.36
CA ASP A 123 -14.17 -7.82 10.32
C ASP A 123 -15.49 -8.31 9.72
N SER A 124 -16.01 -7.65 8.67
CA SER A 124 -17.18 -8.10 7.93
C SER A 124 -16.97 -9.40 7.14
N VAL A 125 -15.72 -9.73 6.79
CA VAL A 125 -15.38 -10.96 6.06
C VAL A 125 -15.21 -12.12 7.05
N VAL A 126 -16.34 -12.69 7.46
CA VAL A 126 -16.38 -13.76 8.48
C VAL A 126 -16.16 -15.14 7.87
N ARG A 127 -16.50 -15.36 6.59
CA ARG A 127 -16.32 -16.64 5.90
C ARG A 127 -15.49 -16.49 4.64
N ILE A 128 -14.94 -17.60 4.15
CA ILE A 128 -14.29 -17.65 2.84
C ILE A 128 -15.33 -17.29 1.77
N PRO A 129 -15.15 -16.19 1.01
CA PRO A 129 -16.08 -15.81 -0.04
C PRO A 129 -15.85 -16.63 -1.30
N GLU A 130 -16.89 -16.76 -2.13
CA GLU A 130 -16.72 -17.15 -3.52
C GLU A 130 -16.03 -16.00 -4.26
N ALA A 131 -14.77 -16.19 -4.63
CA ALA A 131 -13.95 -15.18 -5.28
C ALA A 131 -13.00 -15.81 -6.29
N ASN A 132 -12.47 -15.00 -7.19
CA ASN A 132 -11.49 -15.45 -8.17
C ASN A 132 -10.10 -15.55 -7.54
N PHE A 133 -9.67 -16.76 -7.24
CA PHE A 133 -8.33 -17.05 -6.72
C PHE A 133 -7.36 -17.27 -7.87
N VAL A 134 -6.31 -16.44 -7.95
CA VAL A 134 -5.30 -16.52 -9.01
C VAL A 134 -3.91 -16.76 -8.43
N PRO A 135 -3.11 -17.64 -9.05
CA PRO A 135 -1.70 -17.81 -8.70
C PRO A 135 -0.85 -16.70 -9.34
N ASP A 136 0.46 -16.73 -9.10
CA ASP A 136 1.39 -15.82 -9.78
C ASP A 136 1.52 -16.16 -11.26
N VAL A 137 1.57 -15.12 -12.07
CA VAL A 137 1.73 -15.20 -13.52
C VAL A 137 2.91 -14.35 -13.98
N ARG A 138 3.42 -14.65 -15.18
CA ARG A 138 4.36 -13.74 -15.84
C ARG A 138 3.58 -12.72 -16.65
N SER A 139 3.80 -11.45 -16.37
CA SER A 139 3.21 -10.32 -17.10
C SER A 139 4.30 -9.31 -17.43
N TRP A 140 4.43 -8.96 -18.71
CA TRP A 140 5.45 -8.00 -19.19
C TRP A 140 6.88 -8.33 -18.73
N GLY A 141 7.25 -9.60 -18.74
CA GLY A 141 8.59 -10.06 -18.34
C GLY A 141 8.81 -10.16 -16.83
N HIS A 142 7.86 -9.77 -15.99
CA HIS A 142 7.96 -9.85 -14.53
C HIS A 142 6.96 -10.87 -13.95
N VAL A 143 7.38 -11.60 -12.91
CA VAL A 143 6.45 -12.42 -12.13
C VAL A 143 5.74 -11.55 -11.10
N ASN A 144 4.42 -11.65 -11.05
CA ASN A 144 3.59 -11.02 -10.03
C ASN A 144 2.27 -11.76 -9.88
N ASN A 145 1.55 -11.46 -8.80
CA ASN A 145 0.18 -11.93 -8.62
C ASN A 145 -0.83 -10.85 -9.06
N PRO A 146 -1.69 -11.11 -10.06
CA PRO A 146 -2.65 -10.12 -10.56
C PRO A 146 -3.64 -9.60 -9.51
N SER A 147 -3.95 -10.39 -8.47
CA SER A 147 -4.90 -9.97 -7.44
C SER A 147 -4.32 -8.93 -6.48
N ILE A 148 -3.02 -8.98 -6.17
CA ILE A 148 -2.39 -8.09 -5.18
C ILE A 148 -1.38 -7.12 -5.79
N VAL A 149 -1.05 -7.25 -7.08
CA VAL A 149 -0.28 -6.23 -7.81
C VAL A 149 -1.02 -4.90 -7.73
N GLY A 150 -0.35 -3.87 -7.22
CA GLY A 150 -0.96 -2.56 -7.01
C GLY A 150 -1.86 -2.46 -5.77
N TRP A 151 -1.54 -3.20 -4.70
CA TRP A 151 -2.12 -3.02 -3.35
C TRP A 151 -2.00 -1.59 -2.77
N TYR A 152 -1.20 -0.73 -3.40
CA TYR A 152 -0.92 0.63 -2.97
C TYR A 152 -1.28 1.68 -4.02
N LEU A 153 -1.38 2.92 -3.56
CA LEU A 153 -1.40 4.15 -4.35
C LEU A 153 -0.04 4.83 -4.24
N TYR A 154 0.49 5.28 -5.37
CA TYR A 154 1.67 6.12 -5.40
C TYR A 154 1.26 7.59 -5.47
N ARG A 155 1.56 8.35 -4.42
CA ARG A 155 1.29 9.79 -4.34
C ARG A 155 2.38 10.55 -5.07
N THR A 156 2.15 10.90 -6.33
CA THR A 156 3.14 11.55 -7.21
C THR A 156 3.68 12.87 -6.65
N ARG A 157 2.85 13.68 -5.98
CA ARG A 157 3.26 14.96 -5.38
C ARG A 157 4.31 14.79 -4.28
N THR A 158 4.20 13.75 -3.45
CA THR A 158 5.07 13.54 -2.29
C THR A 158 5.99 12.33 -2.44
N HIS A 159 5.89 11.61 -3.57
CA HIS A 159 6.59 10.37 -3.85
C HIS A 159 6.40 9.27 -2.79
N ASN A 160 5.24 9.26 -2.14
CA ASN A 160 4.92 8.33 -1.07
C ASN A 160 4.02 7.17 -1.51
N ILE A 161 4.07 6.09 -0.75
CA ILE A 161 3.26 4.90 -0.93
C ILE A 161 2.19 4.90 0.14
N GLU A 162 0.94 4.73 -0.27
CA GLU A 162 -0.18 4.56 0.65
C GLU A 162 -0.90 3.26 0.34
N SER A 163 -1.22 2.47 1.36
CA SER A 163 -2.03 1.28 1.17
C SER A 163 -3.43 1.62 0.66
N LYS A 164 -3.93 0.86 -0.31
CA LYS A 164 -5.37 0.87 -0.69
C LYS A 164 -6.24 0.24 0.39
N ARG A 165 -5.64 -0.46 1.36
CA ARG A 165 -6.31 -1.14 2.48
C ARG A 165 -7.37 -2.15 2.01
N ASN A 166 -7.14 -2.73 0.84
CA ASN A 166 -7.96 -3.81 0.34
C ASN A 166 -7.83 -5.04 1.24
N VAL A 167 -8.90 -5.83 1.32
CA VAL A 167 -8.88 -7.16 1.94
C VAL A 167 -8.58 -8.19 0.88
N TYR A 168 -7.67 -9.09 1.20
CA TYR A 168 -7.26 -10.21 0.36
C TYR A 168 -7.58 -11.51 1.09
N ILE A 169 -7.97 -12.53 0.33
CA ILE A 169 -8.03 -13.90 0.80
C ILE A 169 -6.96 -14.68 0.05
N VAL A 170 -6.07 -15.31 0.79
CA VAL A 170 -5.00 -16.14 0.29
C VAL A 170 -5.33 -17.58 0.67
N LYS A 171 -5.48 -18.44 -0.33
CA LYS A 171 -5.54 -19.88 -0.10
C LYS A 171 -4.11 -20.38 0.06
N THR A 172 -3.74 -20.81 1.26
CA THR A 172 -2.39 -21.31 1.57
C THR A 172 -2.34 -22.84 1.45
N SER A 173 -1.17 -23.44 1.62
CA SER A 173 -1.05 -24.92 1.72
C SER A 173 -1.69 -25.47 3.01
N ASP A 174 -1.83 -24.63 4.02
CA ASP A 174 -2.29 -24.97 5.36
C ASP A 174 -3.60 -24.28 5.77
N GLY A 175 -4.41 -23.86 4.79
CA GLY A 175 -5.75 -23.30 5.01
C GLY A 175 -5.98 -22.01 4.25
N TYR A 176 -6.47 -20.98 4.95
CA TYR A 176 -6.76 -19.67 4.37
C TYR A 176 -6.27 -18.54 5.26
N LEU A 177 -5.76 -17.50 4.62
CA LEU A 177 -5.29 -16.27 5.24
C LEU A 177 -6.11 -15.11 4.72
N LYS A 178 -6.78 -14.39 5.62
CA LYS A 178 -7.34 -13.06 5.36
C LYS A 178 -6.28 -12.01 5.69
N LEU A 179 -6.02 -11.10 4.76
CA LEU A 179 -4.89 -10.17 4.83
C LEU A 179 -5.31 -8.75 4.42
N LYS A 180 -4.82 -7.74 5.15
CA LYS A 180 -4.94 -6.32 4.81
C LYS A 180 -3.63 -5.61 5.14
N ILE A 181 -3.09 -4.87 4.17
CA ILE A 181 -1.87 -4.09 4.40
C ILE A 181 -2.30 -2.73 4.98
N LEU A 182 -1.78 -2.37 6.15
CA LEU A 182 -2.15 -1.15 6.88
C LEU A 182 -1.15 -0.02 6.70
N ASN A 183 0.13 -0.34 6.52
CA ASN A 183 1.19 0.66 6.46
C ASN A 183 2.40 0.12 5.71
N TYR A 184 3.15 1.01 5.05
CA TYR A 184 4.38 0.68 4.32
C TYR A 184 5.69 1.09 5.03
N TYR A 185 5.59 1.97 6.04
CA TYR A 185 6.75 2.63 6.65
C TYR A 185 7.10 2.05 8.03
N CYS A 186 8.39 2.07 8.37
CA CYS A 186 8.90 1.38 9.56
C CYS A 186 8.57 2.08 10.88
N LYS A 187 8.72 3.41 10.90
CA LYS A 187 8.69 4.21 12.13
C LYS A 187 7.52 5.19 12.23
N ARG A 188 6.72 5.29 11.17
CA ARG A 188 5.65 6.28 11.05
C ARG A 188 4.45 5.70 10.32
N ALA A 189 3.27 6.26 10.61
CA ALA A 189 2.08 5.98 9.83
C ALA A 189 2.15 6.70 8.47
N GLU A 190 1.61 6.07 7.43
CA GLU A 190 1.47 6.66 6.10
C GLU A 190 0.69 7.99 6.10
N SER A 191 -0.19 8.24 7.08
CA SER A 191 -0.90 9.52 7.23
C SER A 191 0.01 10.69 7.59
N ALA A 192 1.14 10.42 8.28
CA ALA A 192 2.18 11.41 8.54
C ALA A 192 2.94 11.78 7.25
N CYS A 193 2.80 10.99 6.18
CA CYS A 193 3.44 11.17 4.89
C CYS A 193 2.54 11.87 3.85
N GLU A 194 1.33 12.32 4.19
CA GLU A 194 0.42 12.85 3.15
C GLU A 194 0.86 14.23 2.62
N SER A 195 1.50 15.06 3.43
CA SER A 195 1.88 16.45 3.08
C SER A 195 3.37 16.64 2.83
N ALA A 196 4.19 15.63 3.10
CA ALA A 196 5.64 15.68 2.91
C ALA A 196 6.18 14.30 2.53
N MET A 197 7.28 14.26 1.78
CA MET A 197 7.95 13.01 1.44
C MET A 197 8.45 12.30 2.70
N CYS A 198 8.19 11.00 2.80
CA CYS A 198 8.75 10.18 3.86
C CYS A 198 10.10 9.58 3.45
N PRO A 199 11.06 9.49 4.38
CA PRO A 199 12.40 9.00 4.06
C PRO A 199 12.37 7.59 3.46
N ARG A 200 13.17 7.37 2.42
CA ARG A 200 13.18 6.10 1.66
C ARG A 200 13.83 4.95 2.44
N ASP A 201 14.75 5.28 3.33
CA ASP A 201 15.41 4.38 4.28
C ASP A 201 14.44 3.87 5.36
N GLU A 202 13.37 4.60 5.66
CA GLU A 202 12.30 4.18 6.57
C GLU A 202 11.11 3.51 5.86
N ALA A 203 11.27 3.12 4.60
CA ALA A 203 10.21 2.57 3.77
C ALA A 203 10.38 1.07 3.51
N ALA A 204 9.27 0.38 3.27
CA ALA A 204 9.14 -1.06 3.09
C ALA A 204 9.29 -1.91 4.36
N CYS A 205 8.74 -1.42 5.48
CA CYS A 205 8.37 -2.28 6.59
C CYS A 205 6.85 -2.41 6.59
N LEU A 206 6.32 -3.43 5.93
CA LEU A 206 4.89 -3.59 5.77
C LEU A 206 4.29 -3.98 7.12
N THR A 207 3.26 -3.25 7.53
CA THR A 207 2.40 -3.63 8.66
C THR A 207 1.18 -4.31 8.09
N VAL A 208 1.05 -5.60 8.35
CA VAL A 208 0.03 -6.46 7.75
C VAL A 208 -0.91 -6.95 8.84
N GLU A 209 -2.18 -6.56 8.75
CA GLU A 209 -3.26 -7.15 9.53
C GLU A 209 -3.63 -8.50 8.91
N TYR A 210 -3.78 -9.53 9.73
CA TYR A 210 -4.09 -10.86 9.23
C TYR A 210 -4.94 -11.70 10.18
N SER A 211 -5.61 -12.70 9.60
CA SER A 211 -6.35 -13.75 10.29
C SER A 211 -6.20 -15.05 9.51
N HIS A 212 -5.76 -16.12 10.17
CA HIS A 212 -5.51 -17.42 9.55
C HIS A 212 -6.51 -18.45 10.10
N ILE A 213 -6.95 -19.35 9.23
CA ILE A 213 -7.79 -20.50 9.57
C ILE A 213 -7.17 -21.76 8.98
N LYS A 214 -7.33 -22.88 9.69
CA LYS A 214 -6.75 -24.18 9.33
C LYS A 214 -7.50 -24.86 8.19
N PRO A 215 -6.94 -25.93 7.58
CA PRO A 215 -7.65 -26.67 6.55
C PRO A 215 -8.97 -27.24 7.08
N GLY A 216 -10.05 -27.06 6.33
CA GLY A 216 -11.40 -27.52 6.71
C GLY A 216 -12.21 -26.50 7.52
N GLU A 217 -11.58 -25.48 8.10
CA GLU A 217 -12.29 -24.35 8.68
C GLU A 217 -12.80 -23.42 7.57
N GLN A 218 -13.97 -22.80 7.77
CA GLN A 218 -14.55 -21.87 6.79
C GLN A 218 -14.83 -20.48 7.37
N ALA A 219 -14.64 -20.28 8.67
CA ALA A 219 -14.97 -19.05 9.36
C ALA A 219 -13.74 -18.45 10.04
N PHE A 220 -13.42 -17.19 9.72
CA PHE A 220 -12.37 -16.44 10.38
C PHE A 220 -12.77 -16.10 11.82
N PRO A 221 -11.84 -16.17 12.78
CA PRO A 221 -12.11 -15.77 14.16
C PRO A 221 -12.51 -14.30 14.23
N SER A 222 -13.44 -13.99 15.14
CA SER A 222 -13.76 -12.60 15.48
C SER A 222 -12.57 -11.92 16.16
N PRO A 223 -12.40 -10.60 15.98
CA PRO A 223 -11.33 -9.87 16.64
C PRO A 223 -11.40 -10.06 18.16
N PRO A 224 -10.25 -10.22 18.85
CA PRO A 224 -10.24 -10.28 20.30
C PRO A 224 -10.85 -9.00 20.88
N LEU A 225 -11.70 -9.14 21.90
CA LEU A 225 -12.32 -8.00 22.57
C LEU A 225 -11.23 -7.05 23.10
N PRO A 226 -11.43 -5.73 23.03
CA PRO A 226 -10.50 -4.78 23.63
C PRO A 226 -10.36 -5.11 25.12
N ARG A 227 -9.13 -5.40 25.58
CA ARG A 227 -8.89 -5.53 27.02
C ARG A 227 -9.35 -4.24 27.70
N PRO A 228 -10.19 -4.30 28.75
CA PRO A 228 -10.52 -3.11 29.52
C PRO A 228 -9.22 -2.46 29.98
N LYS A 229 -9.08 -1.15 29.77
CA LYS A 229 -7.97 -0.40 30.38
C LYS A 229 -8.17 -0.47 31.88
N THR A 230 -7.48 -1.37 32.57
CA THR A 230 -7.40 -1.34 34.03
C THR A 230 -6.80 0.01 34.38
N ALA A 231 -7.56 0.85 35.08
CA ALA A 231 -7.06 2.10 35.61
C ALA A 231 -5.83 1.77 36.47
N GLN A 232 -4.66 2.24 36.04
CA GLN A 232 -3.49 2.23 36.91
C GLN A 232 -3.77 3.24 38.02
N VAL A 233 -4.08 2.72 39.21
CA VAL A 233 -4.01 3.50 40.45
C VAL A 233 -2.52 3.63 40.75
N THR A 234 -1.96 4.80 40.46
CA THR A 234 -0.61 5.17 40.88
C THR A 234 -0.61 5.32 42.41
N PRO A 235 0.38 4.75 43.14
CA PRO A 235 0.54 4.99 44.57
C PRO A 235 0.88 6.44 44.89
#